data_AF-A0A7H4PW30-F1
#
_entry.id   AF-A0A7H4PW30-F1
#
_cell.length_a   1.000
_cell.length_b   1.000
_cell.length_c   1.000
_cell.angle_alpha   90.00
_cell.angle_beta   90.00
_cell.angle_gamma   90.00
#
_symmetry.space_group_name_H-M   'P 1'
#
loop_
_entity.id
_entity.type
_entity.pdbx_description
1 polymer ?
#
loop_
_entity_poly.entity_id
_entity_poly.type
_entity_poly.pdbx_seq_one_letter_code
_entity_poly.pdbx_strand_id
1 'polypeptide(L)'
;MVKTATRTIQQWGNSLAVRIPAAVARSAHFEVGQEVEVTAEEIGVTVKPVGPRELTLAEKLVRFDPEKHGGEAMATGQVGAEVS
;
A
#
# COMPACT_ATOMS: atom_id res chain seq x y z
N MET A 1 13.68 1.77 4.41
CA MET A 1 14.13 2.09 5.79
C MET A 1 12.91 2.30 6.67
N VAL A 2 12.91 1.67 7.84
CA VAL A 2 11.89 1.94 8.88
C VAL A 2 12.10 3.39 9.37
N LYS A 3 11.03 4.19 9.40
CA LYS A 3 11.07 5.55 9.92
C LYS A 3 10.41 5.56 11.30
N THR A 4 11.17 5.99 12.30
CA THR A 4 10.72 6.05 13.69
C THR A 4 10.77 7.49 14.21
N ALA A 5 9.84 7.86 15.07
CA ALA A 5 9.85 9.12 15.78
C ALA A 5 9.28 8.94 17.20
N THR A 6 9.94 9.51 18.20
CA THR A 6 9.46 9.48 19.59
C THR A 6 8.50 10.64 19.84
N ARG A 7 7.31 10.33 20.37
CA ARG A 7 6.27 11.30 20.73
C ARG A 7 5.58 10.89 22.02
N THR A 8 5.15 11.89 22.78
CA THR A 8 4.32 11.70 23.97
C THR A 8 2.87 11.53 23.55
N ILE A 9 2.19 10.56 24.15
CA ILE A 9 0.74 10.37 24.01
C ILE A 9 0.02 11.61 24.57
N GLN A 10 -1.01 12.06 23.87
CA GLN A 10 -1.84 13.21 24.25
C GLN A 10 -3.27 12.75 24.52
N GLN A 11 -4.01 13.52 25.31
CA GLN A 11 -5.45 13.30 25.49
C GLN A 11 -6.23 13.97 24.35
N TRP A 12 -7.19 13.25 23.77
CA TRP A 12 -8.16 13.79 22.82
C TRP A 12 -9.57 13.33 23.21
N GLY A 13 -10.31 14.21 23.89
CA GLY A 13 -11.59 13.85 24.50
C GLY A 13 -11.41 12.75 25.55
N ASN A 14 -12.19 11.66 25.42
CA ASN A 14 -12.12 10.49 26.30
C ASN A 14 -11.09 9.45 25.84
N SER A 15 -10.23 9.78 24.88
CA SER A 15 -9.28 8.84 24.27
C SER A 15 -7.86 9.39 24.24
N LEU A 16 -6.91 8.51 23.91
CA LEU A 16 -5.50 8.84 23.74
C LEU A 16 -5.16 8.99 22.25
N ALA A 17 -4.28 9.93 21.94
CA ALA A 17 -3.85 10.22 20.57
C ALA A 17 -2.33 10.43 20.50
N VAL A 18 -1.72 9.96 19.41
CA VAL A 18 -0.32 10.24 19.07
C VAL A 18 -0.28 10.92 17.71
N ARG A 19 0.45 12.03 17.61
CA ARG A 19 0.68 12.70 16.32
C ARG A 19 1.67 11.90 15.49
N ILE A 20 1.24 11.43 14.32
CA ILE A 20 2.11 10.75 13.35
C ILE A 20 2.79 11.80 12.47
N PRO A 21 4.12 11.93 12.48
CA PRO A 21 4.82 12.88 11.60
C PRO A 21 4.59 12.55 10.13
N ALA A 22 4.55 13.57 9.26
CA ALA A 22 4.28 13.41 7.83
C ALA A 22 5.22 12.44 7.11
N ALA A 23 6.47 12.29 7.57
CA ALA A 23 7.41 11.33 7.00
C ALA A 23 7.03 9.87 7.31
N VAL A 24 6.44 9.61 8.49
CA VAL A 24 5.97 8.29 8.93
C VAL A 24 4.62 7.99 8.28
N ALA A 25 3.68 8.94 8.31
CA ALA A 25 2.36 8.80 7.68
C ALA A 25 2.46 8.42 6.19
N ARG A 26 3.32 9.12 5.43
CA ARG A 26 3.56 8.81 4.01
C ARG A 26 4.17 7.42 3.80
N SER A 27 5.08 6.99 4.66
CA SER A 27 5.69 5.66 4.58
C SER A 27 4.73 4.54 5.01
N ALA A 28 3.72 4.85 5.81
CA ALA A 28 2.64 3.93 6.20
C ALA A 28 1.42 4.01 5.28
N HIS A 29 1.46 4.82 4.22
CA HIS A 29 0.33 5.07 3.31
C HIS A 29 -0.94 5.55 4.03
N PHE A 30 -0.77 6.39 5.05
CA PHE A 30 -1.90 7.01 5.75
C PHE A 30 -2.38 8.28 5.05
N GLU A 31 -3.70 8.35 4.87
CA GLU A 31 -4.43 9.49 4.31
C GLU A 31 -5.45 10.05 5.30
N VAL A 32 -5.82 11.33 5.14
CA VAL A 32 -6.79 11.98 6.03
C VAL A 32 -8.19 11.37 5.77
N GLY A 33 -8.87 10.96 6.84
CA GLY A 33 -10.20 10.35 6.75
C GLY A 33 -10.19 8.87 6.38
N GLN A 34 -9.02 8.26 6.23
CA GLN A 34 -8.86 6.84 5.98
C GLN A 34 -9.30 6.00 7.19
N GLU A 35 -9.99 4.91 6.93
CA GLU A 35 -10.33 3.92 7.96
C GLU A 35 -9.11 3.07 8.32
N VAL A 36 -8.88 2.89 9.62
CA VAL A 36 -7.75 2.11 10.15
C VAL A 36 -8.23 1.15 11.22
N GLU A 37 -7.60 -0.02 11.28
CA GLU A 37 -7.75 -0.98 12.37
C GLU A 37 -6.67 -0.73 13.42
N VAL A 38 -7.07 -0.67 14.68
CA VAL A 38 -6.18 -0.54 15.84
C VAL A 38 -6.26 -1.83 16.66
N THR A 39 -5.14 -2.54 16.78
CA THR A 39 -5.05 -3.80 17.51
C THR A 39 -4.07 -3.64 18.67
N ALA A 40 -4.48 -4.05 19.87
CA ALA A 40 -3.58 -4.14 21.02
C ALA A 40 -2.79 -5.45 20.97
N GLU A 41 -1.48 -5.36 21.15
CA GLU A 41 -0.56 -6.49 21.20
C GLU A 41 0.05 -6.60 22.61
N GLU A 42 0.91 -7.60 22.85
CA GLU A 42 1.62 -7.76 24.14
C GLU A 42 2.44 -6.51 24.51
N ILE A 43 3.07 -5.88 23.51
CA ILE A 43 3.86 -4.65 23.68
C ILE A 43 3.38 -3.61 22.66
N GLY A 44 2.42 -2.78 23.09
CA GLY A 44 1.96 -1.62 22.34
C GLY A 44 0.71 -1.86 21.48
N VAL A 45 0.55 -1.01 20.47
CA VAL A 45 -0.59 -1.06 19.54
C VAL A 45 -0.10 -1.04 18.10
N THR A 46 -0.72 -1.85 17.25
CA THR A 46 -0.54 -1.84 15.80
C THR A 46 -1.68 -1.08 15.16
N VAL A 47 -1.37 -0.14 14.26
CA VAL A 47 -2.35 0.60 13.47
C VAL A 47 -2.10 0.34 12.00
N LYS A 48 -3.11 -0.16 11.28
CA LYS A 48 -3.00 -0.50 9.85
C LYS A 48 -4.23 -0.01 9.08
N PRO A 49 -4.09 0.40 7.80
CA PRO A 49 -5.23 0.66 6.92
C PRO A 49 -6.22 -0.50 6.87
N VAL A 50 -7.52 -0.19 6.84
CA VAL A 50 -8.55 -1.18 6.47
C VAL A 50 -8.65 -1.25 4.95
N GLY A 51 -8.72 -2.48 4.42
CA GLY A 51 -8.88 -2.74 2.99
C GLY A 51 -7.60 -3.15 2.26
N PRO A 52 -7.71 -3.51 0.96
CA PRO A 52 -6.57 -3.94 0.18
C PRO A 52 -5.60 -2.77 -0.01
N ARG A 53 -4.37 -2.94 0.47
CA ARG A 53 -3.29 -2.00 0.13
C ARG A 53 -3.08 -1.99 -1.38
N GLU A 54 -2.86 -0.80 -1.95
CA GLU A 54 -2.29 -0.67 -3.29
C GLU A 54 -0.96 -1.43 -3.32
N LEU A 55 -0.92 -2.54 -4.05
CA LEU A 55 0.30 -3.32 -4.23
C LEU A 55 1.28 -2.49 -5.05
N THR A 56 2.55 -2.49 -4.67
CA THR A 56 3.60 -1.90 -5.50
C THR A 56 3.69 -2.66 -6.83
N LEU A 57 4.24 -2.02 -7.87
CA LEU A 57 4.48 -2.67 -9.15
C LEU A 57 5.25 -4.00 -8.99
N ALA A 58 6.29 -4.01 -8.17
CA ALA A 58 7.06 -5.22 -7.90
C ALA A 58 6.21 -6.34 -7.30
N GLU A 59 5.31 -6.01 -6.37
CA GLU A 59 4.43 -7.01 -5.74
C GLU A 59 3.30 -7.46 -6.68
N LYS A 60 2.82 -6.58 -7.55
CA LYS A 60 1.90 -6.94 -8.64
C LYS A 60 2.59 -7.92 -9.60
N LEU A 61 3.83 -7.67 -9.97
CA LEU A 61 4.63 -8.55 -10.84
C LEU A 61 4.93 -9.91 -10.20
N VAL A 62 5.20 -9.98 -8.89
CA VAL A 62 5.35 -11.27 -8.18
C VAL A 62 4.07 -12.10 -8.21
N ARG A 63 2.91 -11.45 -8.25
CA ARG A 63 1.60 -12.11 -8.33
C ARG A 63 1.13 -12.35 -9.78
N PHE A 64 1.90 -11.90 -10.76
CA PHE A 64 1.56 -12.06 -12.17
C PHE A 64 1.77 -13.51 -12.61
N ASP A 65 0.67 -14.14 -13.01
CA ASP A 65 0.63 -15.47 -13.61
C ASP A 65 0.41 -15.34 -15.12
N PRO A 66 1.41 -15.62 -15.98
CA PRO A 66 1.29 -15.47 -17.43
C PRO A 66 0.15 -16.28 -18.05
N GLU A 67 -0.20 -17.44 -17.50
CA GLU A 67 -1.27 -18.29 -18.03
C GLU A 67 -2.65 -17.70 -17.72
N LYS A 68 -2.82 -17.06 -16.56
CA LYS A 68 -4.08 -16.43 -16.16
C LYS A 68 -4.25 -15.01 -16.69
N HIS A 69 -3.15 -14.27 -16.84
CA HIS A 69 -3.18 -12.84 -17.13
C HIS A 69 -2.68 -12.48 -18.55
N GLY A 70 -2.17 -13.44 -19.33
CA GLY A 70 -1.59 -13.20 -20.66
C GLY A 70 -2.57 -13.27 -21.83
N GLY A 71 -3.88 -13.28 -21.60
CA GLY A 71 -4.90 -13.61 -22.61
C GLY A 71 -5.11 -12.59 -23.73
N GLU A 72 -4.65 -11.35 -23.56
CA GLU A 72 -4.76 -10.29 -24.58
C GLU A 72 -3.53 -10.29 -25.49
N ALA A 73 -3.29 -11.40 -26.18
CA ALA A 73 -2.32 -11.47 -27.26
C ALA A 73 -3.07 -11.35 -28.60
N MET A 74 -3.07 -10.16 -29.20
CA MET A 74 -3.47 -10.00 -30.60
C MET A 74 -2.35 -10.56 -31.49
N ALA A 75 -2.25 -11.88 -31.57
CA ALA A 75 -1.36 -12.56 -32.50
C ALA A 75 -1.86 -12.31 -33.92
N THR A 76 -1.47 -11.16 -34.48
CA THR A 76 -1.74 -10.82 -35.88
C THR A 76 -0.61 -11.39 -36.75
N GLY A 77 -0.96 -11.87 -37.95
CA GLY A 77 0.06 -12.25 -38.93
C GLY A 77 0.84 -11.01 -39.40
N GLN A 78 1.98 -11.23 -40.05
CA GLN A 78 2.74 -10.15 -40.68
C GLN A 78 1.88 -9.50 -41.78
N VAL A 79 1.39 -8.28 -41.56
CA VAL A 79 0.63 -7.49 -42.54
C VAL A 79 1.53 -6.34 -43.00
N GLY A 80 2.44 -6.63 -43.94
CA GLY A 80 3.32 -5.61 -44.50
C GLY A 80 4.19 -6.17 -45.61
N ALA A 81 3.93 -5.71 -46.84
CA ALA A 81 4.82 -5.81 -48.00
C ALA A 81 5.44 -4.42 -48.24
N GLU A 82 6.29 -4.01 -47.31
CA GLU A 82 7.18 -2.87 -47.45
C GLU A 82 8.57 -3.45 -47.17
N VAL A 83 9.46 -3.62 -48.15
CA VAL A 83 9.95 -2.64 -49.12
C VAL A 83 10.30 -3.33 -50.45
N SER A 84 10.17 -2.53 -51.51
CA SER A 84 10.21 -2.75 -52.96
C SER A 84 11.20 -3.75 -53.56
#